data_AF-A0A9Q4MVB2-F1
#
_entry.id   AF-A0A9Q4MVB2-F1
#
_cell.length_a   1.000
_cell.length_b   1.000
_cell.length_c   1.000
_cell.angle_alpha   90.00
_cell.angle_beta   90.00
_cell.angle_gamma   90.00
#
_symmetry.space_group_name_H-M   'P 1'
#
loop_
_entity.id
_entity.type
_entity.pdbx_description
1 polymer ?
#
loop_
_entity_poly.entity_id
_entity_poly.type
_entity_poly.pdbx_seq_one_letter_code
_entity_poly.pdbx_strand_id
1 'polypeptide(L)'
;MDIKDFFSGMFSNKPKNVLQTPYGNFNLAKGKDIKRVQKMVIDLQRTTDALTRKDIKNWRDAWQYAINVDSPSRQRLYDIYRDAEIDLHLSGCVEQRRGFVMARSFKIVDMKGDENEEAVHFFDQSWFKQLMRYALDSIYWGHSLIELGDLCTDGDGCICYSDVKLIPRKHVIPEYGRVITDLGQDWTTGID
;
A
#
# COMPACT_ATOMS: atom_id res chain seq x y z
N MET A 1 -21.25 25.28 -1.40
CA MET A 1 -21.21 25.48 0.06
C MET A 1 -19.86 26.09 0.38
N ASP A 2 -19.89 27.27 0.98
CA ASP A 2 -18.72 28.10 1.21
C ASP A 2 -17.94 27.58 2.42
N ILE A 3 -16.65 27.27 2.27
CA ILE A 3 -15.76 26.82 3.37
C ILE A 3 -15.74 27.86 4.51
N LYS A 4 -16.01 29.13 4.19
CA LYS A 4 -16.10 30.21 5.16
C LYS A 4 -17.24 30.05 6.17
N ASP A 5 -18.35 29.43 5.77
CA ASP A 5 -19.48 29.18 6.67
C ASP A 5 -19.22 28.04 7.65
N PHE A 6 -18.30 27.12 7.29
CA PHE A 6 -17.87 26.04 8.19
C PHE A 6 -17.03 26.58 9.35
N PHE A 7 -16.17 27.57 9.10
CA PHE A 7 -15.28 28.15 10.12
C PHE A 7 -15.91 29.31 10.89
N SER A 8 -16.94 29.99 10.35
CA SER A 8 -17.61 31.11 11.03
C SER A 8 -18.39 30.67 12.28
N GLY A 9 -18.85 29.40 12.32
CA GLY A 9 -19.48 28.81 13.50
C GLY A 9 -18.52 28.48 14.66
N MET A 10 -17.20 28.49 14.41
CA MET A 10 -16.18 28.06 15.38
C MET A 10 -15.91 29.09 16.49
N PHE A 11 -16.38 30.34 16.34
CA PHE A 11 -16.15 31.44 17.28
C PHE A 11 -17.42 31.96 17.97
N SER A 12 -18.54 31.23 17.88
CA SER A 12 -19.76 31.55 18.64
C SER A 12 -19.73 30.93 20.03
N ASN A 13 -20.04 31.75 21.03
CA ASN A 13 -20.00 31.45 22.46
C ASN A 13 -21.13 30.44 22.84
N LYS A 14 -20.91 29.14 22.62
CA LYS A 14 -21.83 28.03 22.93
C LYS A 14 -21.05 26.79 23.42
N PRO A 15 -21.70 25.85 24.15
CA PRO A 15 -21.05 25.02 25.17
C PRO A 15 -19.88 24.18 24.62
N LYS A 16 -18.72 24.29 25.30
CA LYS A 16 -17.37 23.87 24.90
C LYS A 16 -17.18 22.41 24.44
N ASN A 17 -18.19 21.55 24.55
CA ASN A 17 -18.05 20.10 24.38
C ASN A 17 -18.98 19.48 23.34
N VAL A 18 -19.67 20.27 22.49
CA VAL A 18 -20.58 19.74 21.47
C VAL A 18 -20.19 20.22 20.07
N LEU A 19 -19.80 19.29 19.20
CA LEU A 19 -19.60 19.53 17.77
C LEU A 19 -20.96 19.41 17.06
N GLN A 20 -21.43 20.51 16.47
CA GLN A 20 -22.63 20.48 15.63
C GLN A 20 -22.21 20.26 14.17
N THR A 21 -22.67 19.17 13.57
CA THR A 21 -22.46 18.87 12.15
C THR A 21 -23.82 18.75 11.45
N PRO A 22 -23.89 18.94 10.11
CA PRO A 22 -25.12 18.69 9.34
C PRO A 22 -25.66 17.26 9.49
N TYR A 23 -24.82 16.33 9.94
CA TYR A 23 -25.14 14.90 10.15
C TYR A 23 -25.45 14.56 11.62
N GLY A 24 -25.56 15.56 12.50
CA GLY A 24 -25.92 15.41 13.91
C GLY A 24 -24.97 16.11 14.88
N ASN A 25 -25.38 16.17 16.15
CA ASN A 25 -24.61 16.78 17.24
C ASN A 25 -23.82 15.71 18.00
N PHE A 26 -22.50 15.90 18.13
CA PHE A 26 -21.60 14.99 18.85
C PHE A 26 -21.13 15.61 20.16
N ASN A 27 -21.25 14.90 21.28
CA ASN A 27 -20.77 15.38 22.56
C ASN A 27 -19.38 14.82 22.87
N LEU A 28 -18.35 15.66 22.70
CA LEU A 28 -16.94 15.33 22.90
C LEU A 28 -16.57 14.97 24.34
N ALA A 29 -17.46 15.17 25.33
CA ALA A 29 -17.24 14.70 26.69
C ALA A 29 -17.61 13.21 26.89
N LYS A 30 -18.29 12.59 25.92
CA LYS A 30 -18.67 11.17 25.96
C LYS A 30 -17.70 10.34 25.13
N GLY A 31 -17.04 9.36 25.74
CA GLY A 31 -16.06 8.48 25.07
C GLY A 31 -16.58 7.74 23.83
N LYS A 32 -17.90 7.46 23.78
CA LYS A 32 -18.55 6.84 22.61
C LYS A 32 -18.62 7.78 21.40
N ASP A 33 -18.82 9.07 21.62
CA ASP A 33 -18.91 10.08 20.57
C ASP A 33 -17.51 10.44 20.05
N ILE A 34 -16.49 10.48 20.92
CA ILE A 34 -15.08 10.64 20.52
C ILE A 34 -14.66 9.54 19.53
N LYS A 35 -14.96 8.26 19.83
CA LYS A 35 -14.65 7.14 18.93
C LYS A 35 -15.36 7.25 17.58
N ARG A 36 -16.59 7.79 17.57
CA ARG A 36 -17.39 7.96 16.35
C ARG A 36 -16.87 9.11 15.48
N VAL A 37 -16.44 10.20 16.09
CA VAL A 37 -15.77 11.32 15.42
C VAL A 37 -14.41 10.87 14.87
N GLN A 38 -13.61 10.13 15.63
CA GLN A 38 -12.34 9.56 15.15
C GLN A 38 -12.55 8.63 13.97
N LYS A 39 -13.51 7.71 14.04
CA LYS A 39 -13.85 6.83 12.91
C LYS A 39 -14.28 7.63 11.68
N MET A 40 -15.11 8.66 11.87
CA MET A 40 -15.55 9.52 10.79
C MET A 40 -14.38 10.31 10.18
N VAL A 41 -13.46 10.84 10.99
CA VAL A 41 -12.25 11.53 10.51
C VAL A 41 -11.34 10.58 9.75
N ILE A 42 -11.17 9.33 10.22
CA ILE A 42 -10.40 8.29 9.52
C ILE A 42 -11.08 7.93 8.19
N ASP A 43 -12.40 7.75 8.18
CA ASP A 43 -13.16 7.45 6.97
C ASP A 43 -13.16 8.64 5.99
N LEU A 44 -13.21 9.88 6.50
CA LEU A 44 -13.12 11.12 5.72
C LEU A 44 -11.71 11.31 5.16
N GLN A 45 -10.67 10.98 5.92
CA GLN A 45 -9.29 10.97 5.44
C GLN A 45 -9.09 9.89 4.36
N ARG A 46 -9.71 8.71 4.51
CA ARG A 46 -9.74 7.65 3.48
C ARG A 46 -10.53 8.02 2.24
N THR A 47 -11.56 8.86 2.35
CA THR A 47 -12.30 9.41 1.20
C THR A 47 -11.65 10.68 0.63
N THR A 48 -10.80 11.36 1.41
CA THR A 48 -10.01 12.54 1.00
C THR A 48 -8.66 12.15 0.38
N ASP A 49 -8.32 10.86 0.32
CA ASP A 49 -7.62 10.24 -0.84
C ASP A 49 -8.52 10.36 -2.10
N ALA A 50 -9.14 11.51 -2.30
CA ALA A 50 -10.10 11.80 -3.32
C ALA A 50 -9.36 11.77 -4.65
N LEU A 51 -9.97 11.06 -5.60
CA LEU A 51 -9.64 10.98 -7.01
C LEU A 51 -9.65 12.38 -7.62
N THR A 52 -8.60 13.15 -7.35
CA THR A 52 -8.36 14.45 -7.93
C THR A 52 -7.76 14.21 -9.31
N ARG A 53 -8.22 14.96 -10.31
CA ARG A 53 -7.69 14.86 -11.66
C ARG A 53 -6.18 15.12 -11.62
N LYS A 54 -5.39 14.06 -11.81
CA LYS A 54 -3.94 14.13 -11.89
C LYS A 54 -3.55 14.37 -13.34
N ASP A 55 -2.96 15.53 -13.60
CA ASP A 55 -2.44 15.86 -14.93
C ASP A 55 -1.00 15.33 -15.11
N ILE A 56 -0.54 15.29 -16.37
CA ILE A 56 0.82 14.87 -16.74
C ILE A 56 1.90 15.67 -15.99
N LYS A 57 1.64 16.95 -15.70
CA LYS A 57 2.54 17.78 -14.90
C LYS A 57 2.72 17.21 -13.49
N ASN A 58 1.63 16.81 -12.83
CA ASN A 58 1.70 16.23 -11.49
C ASN A 58 2.51 14.93 -11.48
N TRP A 59 2.36 14.11 -12.52
CA TRP A 59 3.17 12.90 -12.70
C TRP A 59 4.65 13.21 -12.92
N ARG A 60 4.97 14.17 -13.80
CA ARG A 60 6.37 14.55 -14.05
C ARG A 60 7.02 15.13 -12.79
N ASP A 61 6.31 15.98 -12.06
CA ASP A 61 6.79 16.55 -10.80
C ASP A 61 7.01 15.42 -9.76
N ALA A 62 6.03 14.52 -9.58
CA ALA A 62 6.14 13.38 -8.67
C ALA A 62 7.29 12.43 -9.04
N TRP A 63 7.51 12.21 -10.33
CA TRP A 63 8.62 11.42 -10.83
C TRP A 63 9.98 12.09 -10.55
N GLN A 64 10.09 13.41 -10.73
CA GLN A 64 11.29 14.16 -10.35
C GLN A 64 11.60 14.07 -8.85
N TYR A 65 10.57 14.11 -7.99
CA TYR A 65 10.74 13.86 -6.55
C TYR A 65 11.19 12.43 -6.25
N ALA A 66 10.72 11.44 -7.00
CA ALA A 66 11.08 10.04 -6.80
C ALA A 66 12.55 9.76 -7.13
N ILE A 67 13.12 10.44 -8.14
CA ILE A 67 14.52 10.27 -8.56
C ILE A 67 15.47 11.29 -7.92
N ASN A 68 14.98 12.12 -7.00
CA ASN A 68 15.81 13.10 -6.31
C ASN A 68 16.89 12.36 -5.49
N VAL A 69 18.16 12.72 -5.69
CA VAL A 69 19.29 12.06 -5.03
C VAL A 69 19.33 12.39 -3.54
N ASP A 70 19.07 13.65 -3.17
CA ASP A 70 19.22 14.12 -1.80
C ASP A 70 18.07 13.64 -0.90
N SER A 71 16.84 13.72 -1.40
CA SER A 71 15.62 13.32 -0.67
C SER A 71 14.61 12.65 -1.62
N PRO A 72 14.81 11.36 -1.95
CA PRO A 72 13.91 10.62 -2.81
C PRO A 72 12.57 10.37 -2.10
N SER A 73 11.47 10.73 -2.76
CA SER A 73 10.12 10.44 -2.24
C SER A 73 9.17 9.98 -3.34
N ARG A 74 8.68 8.74 -3.18
CA ARG A 74 7.74 8.10 -4.11
C ARG A 74 6.28 8.22 -3.71
N GLN A 75 5.97 8.87 -2.60
CA GLN A 75 4.61 8.92 -2.06
C GLN A 75 3.60 9.44 -3.10
N ARG A 76 3.90 10.62 -3.68
CA ARG A 76 3.06 11.23 -4.73
C ARG A 76 2.99 10.39 -5.99
N LEU A 77 4.09 9.72 -6.36
CA LEU A 77 4.13 8.85 -7.53
C LEU A 77 3.22 7.64 -7.33
N TYR A 78 3.25 7.03 -6.14
CA TYR A 78 2.39 5.90 -5.80
C TYR A 78 0.92 6.28 -5.65
N ASP A 79 0.62 7.50 -5.20
CA ASP A 79 -0.75 8.00 -5.27
C ASP A 79 -1.25 8.05 -6.71
N ILE A 80 -0.40 8.47 -7.66
CA ILE A 80 -0.78 8.50 -9.08
C ILE A 80 -0.96 7.08 -9.63
N TYR A 81 -0.09 6.15 -9.28
CA TYR A 81 -0.20 4.76 -9.75
C TYR A 81 -1.46 4.08 -9.23
N ARG A 82 -1.82 4.31 -7.96
CA ARG A 82 -3.06 3.79 -7.36
C ARG A 82 -4.30 4.32 -8.06
N ASP A 83 -4.31 5.60 -8.45
CA ASP A 83 -5.42 6.17 -9.22
C ASP A 83 -5.48 5.60 -10.64
N ALA A 84 -4.33 5.33 -11.26
CA ALA A 84 -4.26 4.71 -12.57
C ALA A 84 -4.79 3.27 -12.56
N GLU A 85 -4.62 2.53 -11.47
CA GLU A 85 -5.14 1.16 -11.29
C GLU A 85 -6.68 1.08 -11.27
N ILE A 86 -7.38 2.20 -11.11
CA ILE A 86 -8.84 2.23 -11.22
C ILE A 86 -9.29 2.11 -12.69
N ASP A 87 -8.41 2.41 -13.64
CA ASP A 87 -8.70 2.20 -15.06
C ASP A 87 -8.84 0.69 -15.36
N LEU A 88 -10.07 0.28 -15.69
CA LEU A 88 -10.40 -1.12 -15.92
C LEU A 88 -9.64 -1.72 -17.10
N HIS A 89 -9.28 -0.92 -18.11
CA HIS A 89 -8.55 -1.41 -19.26
C HIS A 89 -7.09 -1.72 -18.88
N LEU A 90 -6.41 -0.78 -18.24
CA LEU A 90 -5.06 -0.96 -17.72
C LEU A 90 -5.01 -2.15 -16.76
N SER A 91 -5.88 -2.17 -15.76
CA SER A 91 -5.92 -3.24 -14.76
C SER A 91 -6.26 -4.58 -15.38
N GLY A 92 -7.16 -4.62 -16.37
CA GLY A 92 -7.42 -5.83 -17.15
C GLY A 92 -6.19 -6.34 -17.91
N CYS A 93 -5.43 -5.47 -18.56
CA CYS A 93 -4.19 -5.84 -19.26
C CYS A 93 -3.09 -6.33 -18.30
N VAL A 94 -2.94 -5.67 -17.14
CA VAL A 94 -1.98 -6.06 -16.11
C VAL A 94 -2.35 -7.42 -15.52
N GLU A 95 -3.63 -7.64 -15.18
CA GLU A 95 -4.12 -8.93 -14.68
C GLU A 95 -3.97 -10.04 -15.71
N GLN A 96 -4.22 -9.77 -17.00
CA GLN A 96 -4.04 -10.76 -18.05
C GLN A 96 -2.58 -11.22 -18.16
N ARG A 97 -1.63 -10.28 -18.15
CA ARG A 97 -0.19 -10.59 -18.16
C ARG A 97 0.21 -11.40 -16.93
N ARG A 98 -0.22 -10.97 -15.74
CA ARG A 98 0.02 -11.69 -14.48
C ARG A 98 -0.57 -13.10 -14.53
N GLY A 99 -1.82 -13.24 -14.94
CA GLY A 99 -2.52 -14.51 -15.06
C GLY A 99 -1.81 -15.48 -16.00
N PHE A 100 -1.35 -15.02 -17.16
CA PHE A 100 -0.59 -15.86 -18.09
C PHE A 100 0.73 -16.37 -17.53
N VAL A 101 1.45 -15.54 -16.76
CA VAL A 101 2.69 -15.96 -16.11
C VAL A 101 2.41 -16.95 -14.97
N MET A 102 1.43 -16.63 -14.12
CA MET A 102 1.04 -17.46 -12.97
C MET A 102 0.42 -18.81 -13.38
N ALA A 103 -0.14 -18.92 -14.58
CA ALA A 103 -0.70 -20.16 -15.11
C ALA A 103 0.34 -21.11 -15.72
N ARG A 104 1.62 -20.69 -15.85
CA ARG A 104 2.68 -21.58 -16.35
C ARG A 104 3.09 -22.55 -15.26
N SER A 105 3.22 -23.83 -15.64
CA SER A 105 3.93 -24.80 -14.82
C SER A 105 5.42 -24.45 -14.77
N PHE A 106 6.03 -24.77 -13.64
CA PHE A 106 7.47 -24.64 -13.44
C PHE A 106 8.03 -25.99 -12.97
N LYS A 107 9.33 -26.17 -13.16
CA LYS A 107 10.08 -27.32 -12.67
C LYS A 107 11.37 -26.83 -12.03
N ILE A 108 11.83 -27.55 -11.02
CA ILE A 108 13.13 -27.30 -10.38
C ILE A 108 14.04 -28.43 -10.79
N VAL A 109 15.17 -28.07 -11.41
CA VAL A 109 16.15 -29.03 -11.91
C VAL A 109 17.44 -28.93 -11.12
N ASP A 110 18.11 -30.05 -10.94
CA ASP A 110 19.45 -30.10 -10.36
C ASP A 110 20.53 -29.65 -11.37
N MET A 111 21.81 -29.73 -11.00
CA MET A 111 22.92 -29.38 -11.90
C MET A 111 23.03 -30.30 -13.14
N LYS A 112 22.43 -31.49 -13.10
CA LYS A 112 22.42 -32.45 -14.21
C LYS A 112 21.23 -32.26 -15.13
N GLY A 113 20.24 -31.47 -14.73
CA GLY A 113 19.01 -31.22 -15.47
C GLY A 113 17.86 -32.15 -15.10
N ASP A 114 18.04 -32.99 -14.09
CA ASP A 114 17.02 -33.90 -13.59
C ASP A 114 16.05 -33.14 -12.67
N GLU A 115 14.75 -33.43 -12.82
CA GLU A 115 13.70 -32.74 -12.06
C GLU A 115 13.62 -33.24 -10.62
N ASN A 116 13.51 -32.31 -9.68
CA ASN A 116 13.34 -32.60 -8.27
C ASN A 116 11.89 -32.32 -7.84
N GLU A 117 11.06 -33.37 -7.83
CA GLU A 117 9.64 -33.30 -7.47
C GLU A 117 9.42 -32.85 -6.01
N GLU A 118 10.28 -33.26 -5.09
CA GLU A 118 10.22 -32.85 -3.68
C GLU A 118 10.47 -31.34 -3.54
N ALA A 119 11.46 -30.81 -4.26
CA ALA A 119 11.71 -29.37 -4.33
C ALA A 119 10.50 -28.63 -4.90
N VAL A 120 9.94 -29.10 -6.03
CA VAL A 120 8.75 -28.48 -6.64
C VAL A 120 7.59 -28.41 -5.64
N HIS A 121 7.39 -29.45 -4.83
CA HIS A 121 6.33 -29.48 -3.83
C HIS A 121 6.45 -28.37 -2.77
N PHE A 122 7.66 -28.03 -2.29
CA PHE A 122 7.86 -26.90 -1.37
C PHE A 122 7.43 -25.56 -1.97
N PHE A 123 7.58 -25.39 -3.28
CA PHE A 123 7.24 -24.16 -3.98
C PHE A 123 5.80 -24.17 -4.57
N ASP A 124 5.13 -25.32 -4.72
CA ASP A 124 3.73 -25.35 -5.15
C ASP A 124 2.74 -25.07 -4.00
N GLN A 125 3.06 -24.06 -3.21
CA GLN A 125 2.29 -23.63 -2.04
C GLN A 125 1.81 -22.18 -2.19
N SER A 126 0.86 -21.79 -1.32
CA SER A 126 0.22 -20.47 -1.37
C SER A 126 1.21 -19.32 -1.19
N TRP A 127 2.18 -19.47 -0.29
CA TRP A 127 3.21 -18.46 -0.01
C TRP A 127 4.02 -18.12 -1.26
N PHE A 128 4.42 -19.13 -2.05
CA PHE A 128 5.23 -18.92 -3.25
C PHE A 128 4.42 -18.24 -4.35
N LYS A 129 3.15 -18.64 -4.51
CA LYS A 129 2.23 -17.96 -5.44
C LYS A 129 2.07 -16.48 -5.08
N GLN A 130 1.99 -16.17 -3.78
CA GLN A 130 1.93 -14.79 -3.31
C GLN A 130 3.25 -14.02 -3.52
N LEU A 131 4.40 -14.67 -3.28
CA LEU A 131 5.73 -14.13 -3.57
C LEU A 131 5.87 -13.76 -5.07
N MET A 132 5.46 -14.66 -5.96
CA MET A 132 5.50 -14.43 -7.41
C MET A 132 4.60 -13.27 -7.84
N ARG A 133 3.41 -13.11 -7.23
CA ARG A 133 2.57 -11.93 -7.49
C ARG A 133 3.29 -10.63 -7.13
N TYR A 134 3.91 -10.55 -5.96
CA TYR A 134 4.66 -9.35 -5.58
C TYR A 134 5.91 -9.10 -6.43
N ALA A 135 6.58 -10.17 -6.88
CA ALA A 135 7.68 -10.07 -7.82
C ALA A 135 7.21 -9.50 -9.17
N LEU A 136 6.08 -9.96 -9.69
CA LEU A 136 5.50 -9.42 -10.94
C LEU A 136 5.03 -7.97 -10.78
N ASP A 137 4.45 -7.63 -9.63
CA ASP A 137 3.99 -6.27 -9.35
C ASP A 137 5.15 -5.27 -9.29
N SER A 138 6.37 -5.71 -8.97
CA SER A 138 7.55 -4.83 -8.93
C SER A 138 7.81 -4.13 -10.27
N ILE A 139 7.44 -4.75 -11.39
CA ILE A 139 7.61 -4.18 -12.74
C ILE A 139 6.78 -2.91 -12.91
N TYR A 140 5.57 -2.87 -12.34
CA TYR A 140 4.65 -1.74 -12.47
C TYR A 140 4.88 -0.69 -11.39
N TRP A 141 5.29 -1.13 -10.19
CA TRP A 141 5.48 -0.26 -9.03
C TRP A 141 6.94 0.17 -8.79
N GLY A 142 7.88 -0.33 -9.60
CA GLY A 142 9.33 -0.08 -9.51
C GLY A 142 10.06 -1.00 -8.53
N HIS A 143 9.46 -1.35 -7.39
CA HIS A 143 10.02 -2.32 -6.45
C HIS A 143 8.91 -3.01 -5.63
N SER A 144 9.30 -4.10 -4.96
CA SER A 144 8.51 -4.77 -3.93
C SER A 144 9.44 -5.20 -2.81
N LEU A 145 9.32 -4.60 -1.62
CA LEU A 145 9.99 -5.10 -0.42
C LEU A 145 9.07 -6.12 0.25
N ILE A 146 9.52 -7.36 0.33
CA ILE A 146 8.69 -8.50 0.71
C ILE A 146 9.24 -9.07 2.03
N GLU A 147 8.36 -9.17 3.02
CA GLU A 147 8.61 -9.83 4.29
C GLU A 147 8.07 -11.26 4.22
N LEU A 148 8.90 -12.22 4.59
CA LEU A 148 8.52 -13.62 4.76
C LEU A 148 8.23 -13.83 6.24
N GLY A 149 7.06 -14.40 6.56
CA GLY A 149 6.67 -14.69 7.93
C GLY A 149 7.48 -15.84 8.55
N ASP A 150 7.00 -16.31 9.69
CA ASP A 150 7.62 -17.44 10.38
C ASP A 150 7.48 -18.74 9.57
N LEU A 151 8.45 -19.64 9.76
CA LEU A 151 8.38 -21.00 9.26
C LEU A 151 7.29 -21.77 10.01
N CYS A 152 6.38 -22.36 9.26
CA CYS A 152 5.36 -23.26 9.78
C CYS A 152 5.33 -24.55 8.95
N THR A 153 4.40 -25.43 9.29
CA THR A 153 4.18 -26.70 8.60
C THR A 153 2.76 -26.71 8.07
N ASP A 154 2.61 -26.96 6.77
CA ASP A 154 1.29 -27.12 6.16
C ASP A 154 0.67 -28.47 6.54
N GLY A 155 -0.60 -28.69 6.22
CA GLY A 155 -1.36 -29.89 6.58
C GLY A 155 -0.80 -31.20 6.00
N ASP A 156 0.10 -31.12 5.01
CA ASP A 156 0.83 -32.22 4.39
C ASP A 156 2.19 -32.52 5.06
N GLY A 157 2.60 -31.74 6.07
CA GLY A 157 3.87 -31.91 6.77
C GLY A 157 5.06 -31.15 6.18
N CYS A 158 4.85 -30.39 5.10
CA CYS A 158 5.91 -29.63 4.43
C CYS A 158 6.16 -28.28 5.09
N ILE A 159 7.44 -27.87 5.15
CA ILE A 159 7.84 -26.56 5.67
C ILE A 159 7.38 -25.48 4.70
N CYS A 160 6.73 -24.45 5.23
CA CYS A 160 6.20 -23.33 4.48
C CYS A 160 6.34 -22.02 5.26
N TYR A 161 6.11 -20.90 4.60
CA TYR A 161 5.99 -19.61 5.27
C TYR A 161 4.54 -19.33 5.64
N SER A 162 4.34 -18.90 6.89
CA SER A 162 3.01 -18.56 7.43
C SER A 162 2.31 -17.45 6.65
N ASP A 163 3.06 -16.44 6.22
CA ASP A 163 2.60 -15.43 5.28
C ASP A 163 3.74 -14.84 4.43
N VAL A 164 3.33 -14.12 3.40
CA VAL A 164 4.20 -13.29 2.57
C VAL A 164 3.53 -11.94 2.48
N LYS A 165 4.18 -10.92 3.01
CA LYS A 165 3.64 -9.55 3.10
C LYS A 165 4.47 -8.60 2.27
N LEU A 166 3.79 -7.67 1.63
CA LEU A 166 4.43 -6.52 0.99
C LEU A 166 4.51 -5.39 2.01
N ILE A 167 5.72 -4.94 2.32
CA ILE A 167 5.91 -3.73 3.11
C ILE A 167 5.34 -2.54 2.33
N PRO A 168 4.52 -1.66 2.96
CA PRO A 168 3.92 -0.53 2.25
C PRO A 168 4.95 0.29 1.49
N ARG A 169 4.87 0.28 0.15
CA ARG A 169 5.90 0.87 -0.73
C ARG A 169 6.20 2.34 -0.45
N LYS A 170 5.24 3.10 0.08
CA LYS A 170 5.42 4.50 0.48
C LYS A 170 6.43 4.70 1.61
N HIS A 171 6.67 3.65 2.41
CA HIS A 171 7.60 3.64 3.53
C HIS A 171 8.98 3.12 3.13
N VAL A 172 9.17 2.70 1.88
CA VAL A 172 10.42 2.09 1.43
C VAL A 172 11.16 3.06 0.52
N ILE A 173 12.44 3.28 0.82
CA ILE A 173 13.36 4.09 0.05
C ILE A 173 14.41 3.14 -0.55
N PRO A 174 14.14 2.60 -1.75
CA PRO A 174 14.96 1.53 -2.33
C PRO A 174 16.38 1.96 -2.69
N GLU A 175 16.61 3.24 -3.01
CA GLU A 175 17.95 3.78 -3.35
C GLU A 175 18.97 3.55 -2.24
N TYR A 176 18.49 3.64 -0.99
CA TYR A 176 19.32 3.58 0.20
C TYR A 176 19.06 2.31 1.03
N GLY A 177 18.14 1.45 0.58
CA GLY A 177 17.72 0.25 1.31
C GLY A 177 17.11 0.58 2.67
N ARG A 178 16.32 1.65 2.77
CA ARG A 178 15.78 2.13 4.06
C ARG A 178 14.27 2.00 4.14
N VAL A 179 13.77 1.73 5.34
CA VAL A 179 12.34 1.79 5.66
C VAL A 179 12.08 2.89 6.68
N ILE A 180 11.17 3.81 6.37
CA ILE A 180 10.76 4.91 7.27
C ILE A 180 9.48 4.54 8.04
N THR A 181 9.38 4.93 9.31
CA THR A 181 8.19 4.63 10.12
C THR A 181 7.05 5.57 9.78
N ASP A 182 7.37 6.85 9.55
CA ASP A 182 6.39 7.90 9.31
C ASP A 182 6.60 8.56 7.96
N LEU A 183 5.49 8.82 7.26
CA LEU A 183 5.52 9.49 5.97
C LEU A 183 6.08 10.91 6.11
N GLY A 184 7.13 11.21 5.33
CA GLY A 184 7.80 12.51 5.32
C GLY A 184 9.13 12.53 6.07
N GLN A 185 9.48 11.44 6.77
CA GLN A 185 10.82 11.21 7.25
C GLN A 185 11.80 11.01 6.08
N ASP A 186 13.06 11.34 6.33
CA ASP A 186 14.15 11.16 5.38
C ASP A 186 14.80 9.79 5.54
N TRP A 187 15.50 9.34 4.50
CA TRP A 187 16.18 8.04 4.48
C TRP A 187 17.22 7.91 5.59
N THR A 188 17.81 9.01 6.05
CA THR A 188 18.76 9.05 7.18
C THR A 188 18.19 8.59 8.51
N THR A 189 16.86 8.64 8.67
CA THR A 189 16.15 8.18 9.88
C THR A 189 15.55 6.77 9.73
N GLY A 190 15.66 6.17 8.55
CA GLY A 190 15.09 4.87 8.27
C GLY A 190 15.83 3.72 8.94
N ILE A 191 15.09 2.65 9.23
CA ILE A 191 15.64 1.39 9.70
C ILE A 191 16.16 0.56 8.51
N ASP A 192 17.09 -0.34 8.82
CA ASP A 192 17.58 -1.42 7.94
C ASP A 192 16.75 -2.69 8.19
#